data_AF-A0A6I2H4X8-F1
#
_entry.id   AF-A0A6I2H4X8-F1
#
_cell.length_a   1.000
_cell.length_b   1.000
_cell.length_c   1.000
_cell.angle_alpha   90.00
_cell.angle_beta   90.00
_cell.angle_gamma   90.00
#
_symmetry.space_group_name_H-M   'P 1'
#
loop_
_entity.id
_entity.type
_entity.pdbx_description
1 polymer ?
#
loop_
_entity_poly.entity_id
_entity_poly.type
_entity_poly.pdbx_seq_one_letter_code
_entity_poly.pdbx_strand_id
1 'polypeptide(L)'
;MTPGLRSTLVQVAAPLVTILVVAGVSRAKRLSPREDLRLVPPPALAGVLWLAGWGLWVALGQYAAPWLGEEPVQRWSYTGAALWLRAVGILLFAPAAEELLFRGLLFGQLERTRLGTAGALVVSAALFAVLHLQYAPLSMALIFLDGLVLGAARAQARSVLLCFLMHALGNAVALAERWPAG
;
A
#
# COMPACT_ATOMS: atom_id res chain seq x y z
N MET A 1 -15.24 -24.17 -8.83
CA MET A 1 -15.18 -22.71 -8.54
C MET A 1 -15.01 -21.96 -9.85
N THR A 2 -15.72 -20.85 -10.05
CA THR A 2 -15.48 -20.00 -11.23
C THR A 2 -14.09 -19.35 -11.14
N PRO A 3 -13.41 -19.08 -12.27
CA PRO A 3 -12.12 -18.38 -12.26
C PRO A 3 -12.17 -17.07 -11.47
N GLY A 4 -13.28 -16.35 -11.56
CA GLY A 4 -13.47 -15.10 -10.84
C GLY A 4 -13.50 -15.27 -9.32
N LEU A 5 -14.24 -16.26 -8.80
CA LEU A 5 -14.28 -16.55 -7.36
C LEU A 5 -12.90 -16.93 -6.83
N ARG A 6 -12.14 -17.77 -7.55
CA ARG A 6 -10.78 -18.15 -7.17
C ARG A 6 -9.88 -16.92 -7.04
N SER A 7 -9.90 -16.04 -8.04
CA SER A 7 -9.06 -14.83 -8.03
C SER A 7 -9.41 -13.88 -6.88
N THR A 8 -10.70 -13.76 -6.54
CA THR A 8 -11.16 -12.93 -5.42
C THR A 8 -10.71 -13.51 -4.09
N LEU A 9 -10.80 -14.83 -3.89
CA LEU A 9 -10.33 -15.46 -2.67
C LEU A 9 -8.82 -15.29 -2.51
N VAL A 10 -8.02 -15.42 -3.57
CA VAL A 10 -6.58 -15.19 -3.51
C VAL A 10 -6.26 -13.73 -3.15
N GLN A 11 -6.96 -12.77 -3.76
CA GLN A 11 -6.77 -11.34 -3.49
C GLN A 11 -7.02 -10.98 -2.01
N VAL A 12 -7.93 -11.68 -1.34
CA VAL A 12 -8.23 -11.45 0.08
C VAL A 12 -7.34 -12.30 0.99
N ALA A 13 -7.12 -13.57 0.64
CA ALA A 13 -6.36 -14.49 1.48
C ALA A 13 -4.88 -14.09 1.60
N ALA A 14 -4.24 -13.65 0.51
CA ALA A 14 -2.82 -13.31 0.54
C ALA A 14 -2.52 -12.14 1.50
N PRO A 15 -3.23 -10.99 1.48
CA PRO A 15 -3.06 -9.94 2.48
C PRO A 15 -3.34 -10.41 3.91
N LEU A 16 -4.38 -11.22 4.14
CA LEU A 16 -4.67 -11.75 5.48
C LEU A 16 -3.54 -12.64 6.00
N VAL A 17 -2.99 -13.51 5.15
CA VAL A 17 -1.81 -14.33 5.49
C VAL A 17 -0.62 -13.43 5.81
N THR A 18 -0.36 -12.39 5.03
CA THR A 18 0.70 -11.42 5.31
C THR A 18 0.50 -10.74 6.67
N ILE A 19 -0.71 -10.30 7.00
CA ILE A 19 -1.03 -9.72 8.31
C ILE A 19 -0.74 -10.73 9.44
N LEU A 20 -1.15 -11.99 9.27
CA LEU A 20 -0.87 -13.05 10.24
C LEU A 20 0.64 -13.33 10.39
N VAL A 21 1.39 -13.30 9.29
CA VAL A 21 2.85 -13.44 9.30
C VAL A 21 3.50 -12.28 10.05
N VAL A 22 3.13 -11.03 9.75
CA VAL A 22 3.64 -9.85 10.47
C VAL A 22 3.31 -9.96 11.96
N ALA A 23 2.08 -10.35 12.32
CA ALA A 23 1.67 -10.53 13.71
C ALA A 23 2.47 -11.65 14.40
N GLY A 24 2.68 -12.79 13.72
CA GLY A 24 3.46 -13.92 14.22
C GLY A 24 4.93 -13.55 14.44
N VAL A 25 5.57 -12.89 13.47
CA VAL A 25 6.94 -12.38 13.57
C VAL A 25 7.06 -11.36 14.70
N SER A 26 6.12 -10.41 14.79
CA SER A 26 6.10 -9.40 15.84
C SER A 26 5.99 -10.02 17.22
N ARG A 27 5.14 -11.04 17.38
CA ARG A 27 5.02 -11.81 18.64
C ARG A 27 6.31 -12.56 18.96
N ALA A 28 6.87 -13.28 17.99
CA ALA A 28 8.09 -14.07 18.18
C ALA A 28 9.30 -13.20 18.55
N LYS A 29 9.37 -11.99 17.99
CA LYS A 29 10.43 -10.99 18.23
C LYS A 29 10.11 -10.02 19.38
N ARG A 30 8.93 -10.17 20.03
CA ARG A 30 8.44 -9.28 21.10
C ARG A 30 8.40 -7.80 20.69
N LEU A 31 8.03 -7.54 19.45
CA LEU A 31 7.90 -6.18 18.92
C LEU A 31 6.62 -5.52 19.47
N SER A 32 6.76 -4.30 19.94
CA SER A 32 5.70 -3.41 20.40
C SER A 32 4.95 -2.81 19.20
N PRO A 33 3.63 -3.01 19.09
CA PRO A 33 2.83 -2.41 18.01
C PRO A 33 2.97 -0.88 17.95
N ARG A 34 3.05 -0.22 19.10
CA ARG A 34 3.20 1.24 19.18
C ARG A 34 4.62 1.70 18.89
N GLU A 35 5.63 1.07 19.49
CA GLU A 35 7.00 1.59 19.48
C GLU A 35 7.81 1.09 18.29
N ASP A 36 7.63 -0.19 17.93
CA ASP A 36 8.37 -0.82 16.85
C ASP A 36 7.65 -0.69 15.52
N LEU A 37 6.36 -1.06 15.47
CA LEU A 37 5.57 -0.98 14.23
C LEU A 37 4.98 0.41 13.97
N ARG A 38 4.99 1.31 14.96
CA ARG A 38 4.38 2.65 14.83
C ARG A 38 2.90 2.63 14.42
N LEU A 39 2.14 1.68 14.98
CA LEU A 39 0.67 1.66 14.90
C LEU A 39 0.07 2.68 15.87
N VAL A 40 0.26 3.95 15.53
CA VAL A 40 -0.24 5.12 16.25
C VAL A 40 -0.85 6.11 15.26
N PRO A 41 -1.85 6.92 15.68
CA PRO A 41 -2.33 8.00 14.83
C PRO A 41 -1.20 9.02 14.56
N PRO A 42 -1.16 9.61 13.35
CA PRO A 42 -0.21 10.67 13.07
C PRO A 42 -0.55 11.95 13.84
N PRO A 43 0.41 12.86 14.04
CA PRO A 43 0.10 14.23 14.42
C PRO A 43 -0.89 14.84 13.42
N ALA A 44 -1.94 15.52 13.91
CA ALA A 44 -3.07 15.94 13.08
C ALA A 44 -2.66 16.77 11.86
N LEU A 45 -1.83 17.81 12.05
CA LEU A 45 -1.36 18.66 10.96
C LEU A 45 -0.53 17.86 9.93
N ALA A 46 0.40 17.03 10.40
CA ALA A 46 1.18 16.17 9.51
C ALA A 46 0.26 15.23 8.72
N GLY A 47 -0.74 14.62 9.38
CA GLY A 47 -1.72 13.76 8.73
C GLY A 47 -2.49 14.48 7.63
N VAL A 48 -3.00 15.70 7.89
CA VAL A 48 -3.71 16.51 6.90
C VAL A 48 -2.81 16.87 5.72
N LEU A 49 -1.60 17.36 5.99
CA LEU A 49 -0.67 17.78 4.93
C LEU A 49 -0.24 16.59 4.06
N TRP A 50 0.06 15.45 4.65
CA TRP A 50 0.42 14.24 3.90
C TRP A 50 -0.75 13.69 3.10
N LEU A 51 -1.98 13.67 3.64
CA LEU A 51 -3.16 13.23 2.90
C LEU A 51 -3.49 14.17 1.74
N ALA A 52 -3.38 15.49 1.94
CA ALA A 52 -3.60 16.47 0.88
C ALA A 52 -2.52 16.37 -0.21
N GLY A 53 -1.24 16.29 0.18
CA GLY A 53 -0.12 16.11 -0.75
C GLY A 53 -0.21 14.79 -1.51
N TRP A 54 -0.62 13.71 -0.85
CA TRP A 54 -0.86 12.42 -1.48
C TRP A 54 -2.04 12.46 -2.45
N GLY A 55 -3.15 13.10 -2.07
CA GLY A 55 -4.29 13.29 -2.97
C GLY A 55 -3.89 14.06 -4.23
N LEU A 56 -3.07 15.11 -4.09
CA LEU A 56 -2.52 15.84 -5.22
C LEU A 56 -1.58 14.97 -6.07
N TRP A 57 -0.68 14.21 -5.43
CA TRP A 57 0.23 13.28 -6.12
C TRP A 57 -0.55 12.27 -6.97
N VAL A 58 -1.57 11.64 -6.40
CA VAL A 58 -2.45 10.71 -7.11
C VAL A 58 -3.17 11.42 -8.25
N ALA A 59 -3.77 12.59 -8.02
CA ALA A 59 -4.46 13.34 -9.06
C ALA A 59 -3.54 13.74 -10.23
N LEU A 60 -2.30 14.16 -9.94
CA LEU A 60 -1.30 14.47 -10.95
C LEU A 60 -0.85 13.22 -11.70
N GLY A 61 -0.66 12.09 -11.01
CA GLY A 61 -0.35 10.81 -11.63
C GLY A 61 -1.44 10.37 -12.61
N GLN A 62 -2.70 10.49 -12.22
CA GLN A 62 -3.86 10.19 -13.06
C GLN A 62 -3.94 11.09 -14.29
N TYR A 63 -3.68 12.38 -14.12
CA TYR A 63 -3.64 13.33 -15.22
C TYR A 63 -2.48 13.05 -16.19
N ALA A 64 -1.32 12.66 -15.66
CA ALA A 64 -0.11 12.40 -16.43
C ALA A 64 -0.11 11.04 -17.12
N ALA A 65 -0.79 10.02 -16.56
CA ALA A 65 -0.74 8.63 -17.01
C ALA A 65 -0.90 8.45 -18.54
N PRO A 66 -1.90 9.07 -19.22
CA PRO A 66 -2.04 8.94 -20.67
C PRO A 66 -0.85 9.51 -21.46
N TRP A 67 -0.24 10.58 -20.95
CA TRP A 67 0.92 11.23 -21.57
C TRP A 67 2.22 10.45 -21.35
N LEU A 68 2.26 9.64 -20.30
CA LEU A 68 3.36 8.74 -20.00
C LEU A 68 3.24 7.40 -20.75
N GLY A 69 2.13 7.17 -21.46
CA GLY A 69 1.87 5.94 -22.20
C GLY A 69 1.37 4.79 -21.33
N GLU A 70 0.81 5.08 -20.14
CA GLU A 70 0.10 4.08 -19.34
C GLU A 70 -1.23 3.73 -20.02
N GLU A 71 -1.48 2.43 -20.17
CA GLU A 71 -2.73 1.94 -20.74
C GLU A 71 -3.91 2.21 -19.78
N PRO A 72 -5.11 2.49 -20.30
CA PRO A 72 -6.29 2.65 -19.47
C PRO A 72 -6.54 1.44 -18.58
N VAL A 73 -6.83 1.70 -17.31
CA VAL A 73 -7.14 0.66 -16.34
C VAL A 73 -8.37 -0.13 -16.78
N GLN A 74 -8.23 -1.46 -16.87
CA GLN A 74 -9.35 -2.34 -17.23
C GLN A 74 -10.39 -2.41 -16.12
N ARG A 75 -11.66 -2.22 -16.49
CA ARG A 75 -12.80 -2.42 -15.59
C ARG A 75 -13.00 -3.88 -15.24
N TRP A 76 -13.45 -4.12 -14.02
CA TRP A 76 -13.78 -5.44 -13.54
C TRP A 76 -15.08 -5.96 -14.15
N SER A 77 -15.11 -7.27 -14.42
CA SER A 77 -16.30 -8.01 -14.85
C SER A 77 -17.00 -8.73 -13.68
N TYR A 78 -16.57 -8.49 -12.44
CA TYR A 78 -17.14 -9.12 -11.24
C TYR A 78 -18.46 -8.46 -10.86
N THR A 79 -19.38 -9.25 -10.29
CA THR A 79 -20.68 -8.78 -9.79
C THR A 79 -20.96 -9.34 -8.40
N GLY A 80 -22.00 -8.80 -7.74
CA GLY A 80 -22.50 -9.30 -6.45
C GLY A 80 -21.43 -9.36 -5.36
N ALA A 81 -21.46 -10.44 -4.56
CA ALA A 81 -20.54 -10.62 -3.43
C ALA A 81 -19.06 -10.64 -3.84
N ALA A 82 -18.73 -11.14 -5.04
CA ALA A 82 -17.35 -11.16 -5.51
C ALA A 82 -16.81 -9.75 -5.74
N LEU A 83 -17.60 -8.84 -6.33
CA LEU A 83 -17.22 -7.44 -6.54
C LEU A 83 -16.92 -6.74 -5.20
N TRP A 84 -17.84 -6.86 -4.24
CA TRP A 84 -17.70 -6.23 -2.93
C TRP A 84 -16.52 -6.80 -2.13
N LEU A 85 -16.31 -8.11 -2.18
CA LEU A 85 -15.17 -8.73 -1.51
C LEU A 85 -13.83 -8.25 -2.08
N ARG A 86 -13.75 -8.04 -3.40
CA ARG A 86 -12.57 -7.42 -4.03
C ARG A 86 -12.40 -5.95 -3.66
N ALA A 87 -13.50 -5.19 -3.59
CA ALA A 87 -13.47 -3.79 -3.18
C ALA A 87 -12.94 -3.64 -1.74
N VAL A 88 -13.41 -4.47 -0.81
CA VAL A 88 -12.88 -4.51 0.57
C VAL A 88 -11.42 -4.97 0.58
N GLY A 89 -11.07 -5.97 -0.24
CA GLY A 89 -9.70 -6.47 -0.37
C GLY A 89 -8.71 -5.37 -0.79
N ILE A 90 -9.03 -4.62 -1.85
CA ILE A 90 -8.15 -3.55 -2.35
C ILE A 90 -8.13 -2.31 -1.45
N LEU A 91 -9.25 -1.96 -0.80
CA LEU A 91 -9.33 -0.77 0.04
C LEU A 91 -8.72 -0.96 1.42
N LEU A 92 -8.86 -2.16 2.00
CA LEU A 92 -8.52 -2.39 3.41
C LEU A 92 -7.42 -3.44 3.56
N PHE A 93 -7.63 -4.65 3.06
CA PHE A 93 -6.73 -5.75 3.38
C PHE A 93 -5.36 -5.63 2.72
N ALA A 94 -5.31 -5.30 1.43
CA ALA A 94 -4.06 -5.09 0.70
C ALA A 94 -3.21 -3.97 1.33
N PRO A 95 -3.71 -2.72 1.48
CA PRO A 95 -2.91 -1.65 2.07
C PRO A 95 -2.57 -1.93 3.54
N ALA A 96 -3.44 -2.58 4.32
CA ALA A 96 -3.09 -2.94 5.70
C ALA A 96 -1.92 -3.93 5.73
N ALA A 97 -1.97 -4.99 4.91
CA ALA A 97 -0.91 -5.99 4.83
C ALA A 97 0.41 -5.40 4.36
N GLU A 98 0.37 -4.61 3.30
CA GLU A 98 1.55 -4.01 2.69
C GLU A 98 2.18 -2.96 3.62
N GLU A 99 1.41 -2.05 4.21
CA GLU A 99 1.97 -1.03 5.09
C GLU A 99 2.48 -1.62 6.42
N LEU A 100 1.83 -2.67 6.95
CA LEU A 100 2.34 -3.39 8.11
C LEU A 100 3.68 -4.08 7.81
N LEU A 101 3.80 -4.73 6.64
CA LEU A 101 5.02 -5.43 6.25
C LEU A 101 6.15 -4.44 5.93
N PHE A 102 5.88 -3.45 5.07
CA PHE A 102 6.90 -2.56 4.53
C PHE A 102 7.23 -1.39 5.47
N ARG A 103 6.23 -0.67 6.00
CA ARG A 103 6.44 0.56 6.80
C ARG A 103 6.47 0.30 8.30
N GLY A 104 5.79 -0.76 8.73
CA GLY A 104 5.88 -1.27 10.10
C GLY A 104 7.14 -2.08 10.31
N LEU A 105 7.13 -3.32 9.84
CA LEU A 105 8.15 -4.31 10.15
C LEU A 105 9.48 -4.02 9.44
N LEU A 106 9.51 -3.98 8.11
CA LEU A 106 10.76 -3.85 7.36
C LEU A 106 11.44 -2.50 7.62
N PHE A 107 10.74 -1.38 7.39
CA PHE A 107 11.27 -0.05 7.61
C PHE A 107 11.72 0.14 9.06
N GLY A 108 10.88 -0.24 10.04
CA GLY A 108 11.17 -0.09 11.47
C GLY A 108 12.40 -0.89 11.94
N GLN A 109 12.71 -2.02 11.30
CA GLN A 109 13.91 -2.78 11.57
C GLN A 109 15.13 -2.21 10.85
N LEU A 110 14.99 -1.82 9.58
CA LEU A 110 16.07 -1.26 8.78
C LEU A 110 16.55 0.10 9.33
N GLU A 111 15.64 0.95 9.83
CA GLU A 111 15.96 2.28 10.35
C GLU A 111 16.92 2.22 11.56
N ARG A 112 16.94 1.09 12.27
CA ARG A 112 17.80 0.83 13.44
C ARG A 112 19.17 0.24 13.10
N THR A 113 19.39 -0.09 11.82
CA THR A 113 20.68 -0.58 11.33
C THR A 113 21.55 0.58 10.87
N ARG A 114 22.76 0.28 10.35
CA ARG A 114 23.65 1.27 9.74
C ARG A 114 23.06 1.97 8.50
N LEU A 115 22.00 1.41 7.92
CA LEU A 115 21.28 2.03 6.80
C LEU A 115 20.54 3.31 7.21
N GLY A 116 20.15 3.41 8.49
CA GLY A 116 19.35 4.52 9.00
C GLY A 116 18.04 4.73 8.24
N THR A 117 17.43 5.90 8.44
CA THR A 117 16.16 6.25 7.81
C THR A 117 16.23 6.29 6.29
N ALA A 118 17.32 6.82 5.72
CA ALA A 118 17.46 6.96 4.27
C ALA A 118 17.58 5.61 3.57
N GLY A 119 18.37 4.67 4.12
CA GLY A 119 18.46 3.33 3.57
C GLY A 119 17.17 2.53 3.79
N ALA A 120 16.51 2.67 4.95
CA ALA A 120 15.20 2.06 5.18
C ALA A 120 14.15 2.53 4.16
N LEU A 121 14.14 3.83 3.84
CA LEU A 121 13.28 4.43 2.83
C LEU A 121 13.50 3.80 1.44
N VAL A 122 14.74 3.81 0.95
CA VAL A 122 15.04 3.32 -0.40
C VAL A 122 14.84 1.81 -0.51
N VAL A 123 15.31 1.04 0.47
CA VAL A 123 15.20 -0.43 0.44
C VAL A 123 13.75 -0.89 0.56
N SER A 124 12.96 -0.29 1.45
CA SER A 124 11.54 -0.65 1.56
C SER A 124 10.75 -0.29 0.30
N ALA A 125 11.00 0.87 -0.31
CA ALA A 125 10.38 1.25 -1.57
C ALA A 125 10.78 0.34 -2.74
N ALA A 126 12.06 -0.04 -2.84
CA ALA A 126 12.56 -0.93 -3.88
C ALA A 126 11.93 -2.32 -3.77
N LEU A 127 11.92 -2.91 -2.55
CA LEU A 127 11.30 -4.21 -2.33
C LEU A 127 9.78 -4.18 -2.53
N PHE A 128 9.13 -3.06 -2.19
CA PHE A 128 7.72 -2.84 -2.49
C PHE A 128 7.45 -2.91 -4.00
N ALA A 129 8.22 -2.17 -4.81
CA ALA A 129 8.10 -2.21 -6.26
C ALA A 129 8.45 -3.59 -6.87
N VAL A 130 9.43 -4.31 -6.32
CA VAL A 130 9.79 -5.66 -6.79
C VAL A 130 8.67 -6.67 -6.56
N LEU A 131 7.81 -6.51 -5.54
CA LEU A 131 6.64 -7.38 -5.40
C LEU A 131 5.53 -7.11 -6.44
N HIS A 132 5.73 -6.12 -7.31
CA HIS A 132 4.78 -5.68 -8.33
C HIS A 132 5.26 -6.03 -9.75
N LEU A 133 6.04 -7.11 -9.91
CA LEU A 133 6.58 -7.59 -11.20
C LEU A 133 5.52 -7.95 -12.25
N GLN A 134 4.25 -8.08 -11.86
CA GLN A 134 3.13 -8.26 -12.79
C GLN A 134 2.80 -7.00 -13.62
N TYR A 135 3.34 -5.84 -13.24
CA TYR A 135 3.13 -4.57 -13.94
C TYR A 135 4.27 -4.27 -14.93
N ALA A 136 4.01 -3.35 -15.86
CA ALA A 136 5.01 -2.90 -16.81
C ALA A 136 6.15 -2.14 -16.09
N PRO A 137 7.35 -2.05 -16.70
CA PRO A 137 8.49 -1.37 -16.07
C PRO A 137 8.22 0.07 -15.66
N LEU A 138 7.45 0.82 -16.45
CA LEU A 138 7.05 2.18 -16.12
C LEU A 138 6.18 2.23 -14.87
N SER A 139 5.12 1.42 -14.81
CA SER A 139 4.25 1.36 -13.64
C SER A 139 5.00 0.88 -12.39
N MET A 140 5.96 -0.05 -12.53
CA MET A 140 6.84 -0.44 -11.42
C MET A 140 7.70 0.73 -10.93
N ALA A 141 8.20 1.59 -11.82
CA ALA A 141 8.93 2.79 -11.43
C ALA A 141 8.02 3.79 -10.70
N LEU A 142 6.77 3.95 -11.13
CA LEU A 142 5.77 4.77 -10.42
C LEU A 142 5.44 4.20 -9.04
N ILE A 143 5.27 2.87 -8.93
CA ILE A 143 5.07 2.16 -7.65
C ILE A 143 6.28 2.33 -6.72
N PHE A 144 7.50 2.38 -7.26
CA PHE A 144 8.69 2.72 -6.48
C PHE A 144 8.63 4.15 -5.93
N LEU A 145 8.20 5.13 -6.73
CA LEU A 145 8.01 6.52 -6.29
C LEU A 145 6.91 6.62 -5.22
N ASP A 146 5.76 5.96 -5.40
CA ASP A 146 4.74 5.81 -4.37
C ASP A 146 5.33 5.23 -3.09
N GLY A 147 6.19 4.23 -3.27
CA GLY A 147 6.90 3.57 -2.20
C GLY A 147 7.77 4.53 -1.37
N LEU A 148 8.48 5.44 -2.06
CA LEU A 148 9.28 6.50 -1.44
C LEU A 148 8.39 7.53 -0.73
N VAL A 149 7.29 7.96 -1.34
CA VAL A 149 6.38 8.95 -0.72
C VAL A 149 5.77 8.39 0.58
N LEU A 150 5.27 7.15 0.55
CA LEU A 150 4.76 6.46 1.74
C LEU A 150 5.85 6.26 2.80
N GLY A 151 7.07 5.89 2.39
CA GLY A 151 8.20 5.76 3.31
C GLY A 151 8.62 7.10 3.94
N ALA A 152 8.56 8.20 3.20
CA ALA A 152 8.84 9.54 3.71
C ALA A 152 7.78 9.99 4.72
N ALA A 153 6.49 9.72 4.44
CA ALA A 153 5.41 9.93 5.39
C ALA A 153 5.62 9.11 6.67
N ARG A 154 6.00 7.83 6.54
CA ARG A 154 6.35 6.97 7.68
C ARG A 154 7.52 7.54 8.49
N ALA A 155 8.57 8.03 7.84
CA ALA A 155 9.75 8.57 8.51
C ALA A 155 9.43 9.85 9.30
N GLN A 156 8.67 10.77 8.68
CA GLN A 156 8.36 12.07 9.28
C GLN A 156 7.26 11.98 10.36
N ALA A 157 6.14 11.33 10.04
CA ALA A 157 4.98 11.27 10.94
C ALA A 157 5.06 10.13 11.96
N ARG A 158 6.03 9.21 11.82
CA ARG A 158 6.21 8.03 12.68
C ARG A 158 4.90 7.25 12.89
N SER A 159 4.15 7.07 11.81
CA SER A 159 2.82 6.45 11.83
C SER A 159 2.63 5.54 10.62
N VAL A 160 2.40 4.26 10.87
CA VAL A 160 1.95 3.31 9.83
C VAL A 160 0.48 3.54 9.50
N LEU A 161 -0.31 4.01 10.48
CA LEU A 161 -1.72 4.32 10.23
C LEU A 161 -1.88 5.43 9.17
N LEU A 162 -1.02 6.45 9.17
CA LEU A 162 -1.01 7.46 8.11
C LEU A 162 -0.72 6.84 6.73
N CYS A 163 0.28 5.96 6.65
CA CYS A 163 0.65 5.30 5.40
C CYS A 163 -0.50 4.44 4.89
N PHE A 164 -1.16 3.70 5.79
CA PHE A 164 -2.38 2.94 5.47
C PHE A 164 -3.48 3.85 4.90
N LEU A 165 -3.75 5.00 5.52
CA LEU A 165 -4.79 5.92 5.05
C LEU A 165 -4.45 6.52 3.68
N MET A 166 -3.20 6.92 3.47
CA MET A 166 -2.73 7.40 2.16
C MET A 166 -2.88 6.29 1.11
N HIS A 167 -2.36 5.10 1.37
CA HIS A 167 -2.43 3.98 0.45
C HIS A 167 -3.89 3.61 0.14
N ALA A 168 -4.75 3.49 1.15
CA ALA A 168 -6.18 3.24 0.96
C ALA A 168 -6.88 4.33 0.11
N LEU A 169 -6.48 5.60 0.26
CA LEU A 169 -6.97 6.69 -0.59
C LEU A 169 -6.54 6.52 -2.05
N GLY A 170 -5.29 6.15 -2.31
CA GLY A 170 -4.82 5.82 -3.67
C GLY A 170 -5.59 4.64 -4.25
N ASN A 171 -5.80 3.59 -3.44
CA ASN A 171 -6.56 2.42 -3.84
C ASN A 171 -8.05 2.71 -4.06
N ALA A 172 -8.61 3.74 -3.42
CA ALA A 172 -9.98 4.19 -3.70
C ALA A 172 -10.12 4.78 -5.10
N VAL A 173 -9.13 5.54 -5.56
CA VAL A 173 -9.07 6.02 -6.95
C VAL A 173 -8.94 4.83 -7.90
N ALA A 174 -7.99 3.93 -7.62
CA ALA A 174 -7.79 2.72 -8.41
C ALA A 174 -9.04 1.81 -8.48
N LEU A 175 -9.81 1.73 -7.39
CA LEU A 175 -11.08 1.00 -7.34
C LEU A 175 -12.14 1.68 -8.20
N ALA A 176 -12.26 3.02 -8.14
CA ALA A 176 -13.23 3.77 -8.91
C ALA A 176 -13.04 3.57 -10.41
N GLU A 177 -11.80 3.54 -10.90
CA GLU A 177 -11.48 3.25 -12.30
C GLU A 177 -11.85 1.81 -12.72
N ARG A 178 -11.68 0.87 -11.79
CA ARG A 178 -11.95 -0.56 -12.02
C ARG A 178 -13.44 -0.90 -11.86
N TRP A 179 -14.26 0.01 -11.36
CA TRP A 179 -15.66 -0.27 -11.09
C TRP A 179 -16.41 -0.61 -12.38
N PRO A 180 -17.28 -1.65 -12.40
CA PRO A 180 -18.05 -1.99 -13.60
C PRO A 180 -18.92 -0.80 -14.04
N ALA A 181 -18.98 -0.53 -15.35
CA ALA A 181 -20.05 0.30 -15.88
C ALA A 181 -21.36 -0.49 -15.73
N GLY A 182 -22.35 0.12 -15.09
CA GLY A 182 -23.69 -0.46 -14.93
C GLY A 182 -24.38 -0.73 -16.26
#